data_AF-X1F7P2-F1
#
_entry.id   AF-X1F7P2-F1
#
_cell.length_a   1.000
_cell.length_b   1.000
_cell.length_c   1.000
_cell.angle_alpha   90.00
_cell.angle_beta   90.00
_cell.angle_gamma   90.00
#
_symmetry.space_group_name_H-M   'P 1'
#
loop_
_entity.id
_entity.type
_entity.pdbx_description
1 polymer ?
#
loop_
_entity_poly.entity_id
_entity_poly.type
_entity_poly.pdbx_seq_one_letter_code
_entity_poly.pdbx_strand_id
1 'polypeptide(L)'
;MSKIDEGIAILKDLGLPKAQQNERSALTLLALIDLEEGAPWSKSKKRSIRIHDILIFIQDYYGKKYAENTRETIRRQTLHQFEQAGITVRNPDNPSRPTNSPKTVYAISDEALDAIIKFNTSDWQFALQEFVKNK
;
A
#
# COMPACT_ATOMS: atom_id res chain seq x y z
N MET A 1 -18.25 -1.68 -7.62
CA MET A 1 -16.79 -1.76 -7.80
C MET A 1 -16.24 -2.40 -6.54
N SER A 2 -15.37 -3.41 -6.63
CA SER A 2 -14.83 -4.05 -5.42
C SER A 2 -13.79 -3.15 -4.75
N LYS A 3 -13.46 -3.40 -3.48
CA LYS A 3 -12.40 -2.67 -2.76
C LYS A 3 -11.04 -2.80 -3.47
N ILE A 4 -10.81 -3.95 -4.12
CA ILE A 4 -9.61 -4.21 -4.92
C ILE A 4 -9.59 -3.33 -6.17
N ASP A 5 -10.71 -3.23 -6.90
CA ASP A 5 -10.81 -2.38 -8.10
C ASP A 5 -10.59 -0.90 -7.74
N GLU A 6 -11.15 -0.44 -6.63
CA GLU A 6 -10.90 0.89 -6.08
C GLU A 6 -9.42 1.10 -5.75
N GLY A 7 -8.78 0.11 -5.12
CA GLY A 7 -7.33 0.12 -4.86
C GLY A 7 -6.50 0.21 -6.14
N ILE A 8 -6.89 -0.48 -7.21
CA ILE A 8 -6.22 -0.38 -8.53
C ILE A 8 -6.40 1.03 -9.11
N ALA A 9 -7.59 1.63 -8.98
CA ALA A 9 -7.84 3.00 -9.41
C ALA A 9 -6.97 4.00 -8.64
N ILE A 10 -6.86 3.87 -7.32
CA ILE A 10 -5.97 4.68 -6.48
C ILE A 10 -4.52 4.56 -6.96
N LEU A 11 -4.02 3.34 -7.20
CA LEU A 11 -2.64 3.15 -7.66
C LEU A 11 -2.39 3.82 -9.02
N LYS A 12 -3.37 3.78 -9.91
CA LYS A 12 -3.30 4.49 -11.19
C LYS A 12 -3.25 6.00 -10.97
N ASP A 13 -4.11 6.54 -10.11
CA ASP A 13 -4.21 7.98 -9.82
C ASP A 13 -2.97 8.52 -9.10
N LEU A 14 -2.33 7.71 -8.22
CA LEU A 14 -1.05 8.02 -7.60
C LEU A 14 0.13 7.93 -8.59
N GLY A 15 -0.12 7.56 -9.85
CA GLY A 15 0.85 7.59 -10.94
C GLY A 15 1.73 6.35 -11.03
N LEU A 16 1.30 5.21 -10.48
CA LEU A 16 2.10 3.99 -10.55
C LEU A 16 2.13 3.42 -11.97
N PRO A 17 3.25 2.80 -12.40
CA PRO A 17 3.31 2.15 -13.71
C PRO A 17 2.24 1.07 -13.87
N LYS A 18 1.85 0.76 -15.11
CA LYS A 18 0.85 -0.29 -15.41
C LYS A 18 1.15 -1.64 -14.74
N ALA A 19 2.44 -1.98 -14.57
CA ALA A 19 2.86 -3.20 -13.91
C ALA A 19 2.44 -3.30 -12.43
N GLN A 20 2.12 -2.19 -11.77
CA GLN A 20 1.63 -2.12 -10.40
C GLN A 20 0.13 -1.87 -10.31
N GLN A 21 -0.57 -1.63 -11.42
CA GLN A 21 -2.02 -1.46 -11.46
C GLN A 21 -2.71 -2.83 -11.56
N ASN A 22 -2.47 -3.67 -10.55
CA ASN A 22 -3.00 -5.03 -10.50
C ASN A 22 -3.46 -5.37 -9.08
N GLU A 23 -4.19 -6.49 -8.98
CA GLU A 23 -4.77 -6.98 -7.74
C GLU A 23 -3.75 -7.16 -6.60
N ARG A 24 -2.59 -7.77 -6.86
CA ARG A 24 -1.56 -8.00 -5.82
C ARG A 24 -1.11 -6.68 -5.20
N SER A 25 -0.88 -5.66 -6.03
CA SER A 25 -0.46 -4.34 -5.56
C SER A 25 -1.58 -3.64 -4.81
N ALA A 26 -2.84 -3.73 -5.27
CA ALA A 26 -3.99 -3.17 -4.56
C ALA A 26 -4.17 -3.82 -3.18
N LEU A 27 -4.07 -5.14 -3.09
CA LEU A 27 -4.11 -5.89 -1.83
C LEU A 27 -2.95 -5.54 -0.89
N THR A 28 -1.76 -5.31 -1.45
CA THR A 28 -0.60 -4.83 -0.68
C THR A 28 -0.87 -3.43 -0.11
N LEU A 29 -1.46 -2.53 -0.90
CA LEU A 29 -1.85 -1.20 -0.43
C LEU A 29 -2.87 -1.30 0.71
N LEU A 30 -3.93 -2.11 0.54
CA LEU A 30 -4.98 -2.33 1.54
C LEU A 30 -4.41 -2.85 2.87
N ALA A 31 -3.41 -3.75 2.82
CA ALA A 31 -2.71 -4.21 4.01
C ALA A 31 -1.90 -3.11 4.71
N LEU A 32 -1.20 -2.25 3.94
CA LEU A 32 -0.40 -1.14 4.49
C LEU A 32 -1.24 -0.10 5.23
N ILE A 33 -2.48 0.09 4.78
CA ILE A 33 -3.43 1.03 5.37
C ILE A 33 -4.45 0.37 6.32
N ASP A 34 -4.29 -0.93 6.58
CA ASP A 34 -5.13 -1.77 7.47
C ASP A 34 -6.63 -1.60 7.20
N LEU A 35 -7.01 -1.66 5.91
CA LEU A 35 -8.38 -1.43 5.47
C LEU A 35 -9.02 -2.73 4.96
N GLU A 36 -10.08 -3.17 5.61
CA GLU A 36 -10.87 -4.36 5.25
C GLU A 36 -11.92 -4.04 4.17
N GLU A 37 -12.48 -5.07 3.52
CA GLU A 37 -13.36 -4.90 2.37
C GLU A 37 -14.60 -4.02 2.63
N GLY A 38 -15.22 -4.15 3.81
CA GLY A 38 -16.41 -3.38 4.20
C GLY A 38 -16.12 -1.98 4.75
N ALA A 39 -14.86 -1.63 5.00
CA ALA A 39 -14.50 -0.37 5.63
C ALA A 39 -14.43 0.79 4.60
N PRO A 40 -14.89 2.00 4.97
CA PRO A 40 -14.73 3.18 4.12
C PRO A 40 -13.26 3.65 4.13
N TRP A 41 -12.80 4.24 3.03
CA TRP A 41 -11.41 4.71 2.87
C TRP A 41 -10.97 5.71 3.95
N SER A 42 -11.90 6.48 4.52
CA SER A 42 -11.64 7.38 5.66
C SER A 42 -11.21 6.66 6.96
N LYS A 43 -11.34 5.33 7.03
CA LYS A 43 -10.85 4.50 8.15
C LYS A 43 -9.45 3.92 7.91
N SER A 44 -8.84 4.23 6.77
CA SER A 44 -7.45 3.89 6.48
C SER A 44 -6.54 4.44 7.58
N LYS A 45 -5.57 3.65 8.03
CA LYS A 45 -4.65 4.02 9.10
C LYS A 45 -3.26 3.48 8.85
N LYS A 46 -2.26 4.18 9.37
CA LYS A 46 -0.85 3.79 9.25
C LYS A 46 -0.57 2.53 10.06
N ARG A 47 0.03 1.52 9.42
CA ARG A 47 0.49 0.29 10.08
C ARG A 47 1.91 -0.06 9.62
N SER A 48 2.81 -0.32 10.56
CA SER A 48 4.14 -0.89 10.26
C SER A 48 4.03 -2.42 10.17
N ILE A 49 4.26 -2.98 8.99
CA ILE A 49 4.03 -4.41 8.71
C ILE A 49 5.19 -5.06 7.96
N ARG A 50 5.42 -6.35 8.20
CA ARG A 50 6.34 -7.16 7.37
C ARG A 50 5.58 -7.76 6.20
N ILE A 51 6.31 -8.20 5.18
CA ILE A 51 5.72 -8.87 4.00
C ILE A 51 4.92 -10.13 4.39
N HIS A 52 5.38 -10.87 5.40
CA HIS A 52 4.64 -12.03 5.90
C HIS A 52 3.27 -11.61 6.46
N ASP A 53 3.21 -10.50 7.20
CA ASP A 53 1.97 -9.99 7.77
C ASP A 53 1.02 -9.46 6.67
N ILE A 54 1.57 -8.95 5.55
CA ILE A 54 0.79 -8.61 4.34
C ILE A 54 0.11 -9.86 3.76
N LEU A 55 0.83 -10.98 3.64
CA LEU A 55 0.24 -12.21 3.10
C LEU A 55 -0.90 -12.73 3.99
N ILE A 56 -0.71 -12.68 5.31
CA ILE A 56 -1.75 -13.08 6.29
C ILE A 56 -2.98 -12.18 6.15
N PHE A 57 -2.79 -10.85 6.12
CA PHE A 57 -3.90 -9.91 5.97
C PHE A 57 -4.72 -10.19 4.71
N ILE A 58 -4.05 -10.43 3.59
CA ILE A 58 -4.70 -10.71 2.32
C ILE A 58 -5.49 -12.03 2.36
N GLN A 59 -4.95 -13.04 3.04
CA GLN A 59 -5.65 -14.30 3.22
C GLN A 59 -6.89 -14.13 4.12
N ASP A 60 -6.74 -13.46 5.25
CA ASP A 60 -7.77 -13.39 6.30
C ASP A 60 -8.94 -12.47 5.89
N TYR A 61 -8.65 -11.32 5.27
CA TYR A 61 -9.67 -10.30 4.98
C TYR A 61 -10.15 -10.27 3.53
N TYR A 62 -9.38 -10.85 2.61
CA TYR A 62 -9.71 -10.88 1.19
C TYR A 62 -9.78 -12.30 0.61
N GLY A 63 -9.58 -13.33 1.43
CA GLY A 63 -9.71 -14.73 1.05
C GLY A 63 -8.67 -15.21 0.04
N LYS A 64 -7.60 -14.44 -0.21
CA LYS A 64 -6.59 -14.79 -1.22
C LYS A 64 -5.34 -15.36 -0.58
N LYS A 65 -5.15 -16.67 -0.76
CA LYS A 65 -3.96 -17.37 -0.26
C LYS A 65 -2.83 -17.30 -1.29
N TYR A 66 -1.78 -16.56 -0.96
CA TYR A 66 -0.53 -16.58 -1.71
C TYR A 66 0.45 -17.60 -1.15
N ALA A 67 1.31 -18.14 -2.03
CA ALA A 67 2.38 -19.03 -1.63
C ALA A 67 3.55 -18.23 -1.02
N GLU A 68 4.37 -18.89 -0.18
CA GLU A 68 5.47 -18.23 0.55
C GLU A 68 6.49 -17.55 -0.38
N ASN A 69 6.72 -18.09 -1.58
CA ASN A 69 7.60 -17.50 -2.59
C ASN A 69 7.08 -16.16 -3.16
N THR A 70 5.78 -15.86 -3.02
CA THR A 70 5.19 -14.57 -3.41
C THR A 70 5.75 -13.40 -2.62
N ARG A 71 6.37 -13.65 -1.45
CA ARG A 71 7.07 -12.61 -0.67
C ARG A 71 8.07 -11.82 -1.51
N GLU A 72 8.81 -12.50 -2.38
CA GLU A 72 9.81 -11.85 -3.22
C GLU A 72 9.19 -11.02 -4.33
N THR A 73 8.07 -11.48 -4.88
CA THR A 73 7.27 -10.75 -5.85
C THR A 73 6.70 -9.46 -5.24
N ILE A 74 6.09 -9.53 -4.05
CA ILE A 74 5.58 -8.34 -3.36
C ILE A 74 6.72 -7.36 -3.08
N ARG A 75 7.87 -7.86 -2.61
CA ARG A 75 9.04 -7.02 -2.32
C ARG A 75 9.54 -6.27 -3.56
N ARG A 76 9.84 -6.99 -4.64
CA ARG A 76 10.53 -6.43 -5.82
C ARG A 76 9.61 -5.73 -6.82
N GLN A 77 8.37 -6.21 -6.94
CA GLN A 77 7.44 -5.79 -7.99
C GLN A 77 6.26 -4.97 -7.46
N THR A 78 6.18 -4.73 -6.16
CA THR A 78 5.15 -3.87 -5.56
C THR A 78 5.78 -2.88 -4.58
N LEU A 79 6.32 -3.34 -3.46
CA LEU A 79 6.83 -2.46 -2.39
C LEU A 79 7.99 -1.58 -2.86
N HIS A 80 8.94 -2.13 -3.61
CA HIS A 80 10.04 -1.34 -4.18
C HIS A 80 9.54 -0.19 -5.07
N GLN A 81 8.50 -0.40 -5.87
CA GLN A 81 7.91 0.66 -6.70
C GLN A 81 7.07 1.63 -5.87
N PHE A 82 6.43 1.16 -4.79
CA PHE A 82 5.74 2.04 -3.84
C PHE A 82 6.73 2.95 -3.10
N GLU A 83 7.90 2.43 -2.71
CA GLU A 83 9.00 3.22 -2.16
C GLU A 83 9.46 4.28 -3.16
N GLN A 84 9.73 3.89 -4.42
CA GLN A 84 10.12 4.84 -5.48
C GLN A 84 9.07 5.91 -5.78
N ALA A 85 7.79 5.59 -5.56
CA ALA A 85 6.68 6.51 -5.78
C ALA A 85 6.35 7.37 -4.55
N GLY A 86 7.07 7.23 -3.42
CA GLY A 86 6.78 7.93 -2.18
C GLY A 86 5.51 7.46 -1.46
N ILE A 87 4.95 6.29 -1.83
CA ILE A 87 3.74 5.71 -1.21
C ILE A 87 4.09 5.00 0.09
N THR A 88 5.25 4.36 0.16
CA THR A 88 5.63 3.50 1.29
C THR A 88 7.01 3.86 1.79
N VAL A 89 7.16 3.90 3.11
CA VAL A 89 8.44 4.09 3.79
C VAL A 89 8.90 2.75 4.33
N ARG A 90 10.14 2.39 4.00
CA ARG A 90 10.80 1.20 4.52
C ARG A 90 11.49 1.49 5.84
N ASN A 91 11.30 0.58 6.80
CA ASN A 91 11.86 0.65 8.15
C ASN A 91 11.66 2.02 8.83
N PRO A 92 10.43 2.58 8.86
CA PRO A 92 10.18 3.86 9.51
C PRO A 92 10.50 3.83 11.01
N ASP A 93 10.51 2.64 11.62
CA ASP A 93 10.87 2.41 13.02
C ASP A 93 12.38 2.40 13.28
N ASN A 94 13.20 2.06 12.28
CA ASN A 94 14.66 2.06 12.38
C ASN A 94 15.29 2.20 10.98
N PRO A 95 15.59 3.44 10.54
CA PRO A 95 16.17 3.70 9.23
C PRO A 95 17.55 3.04 9.01
N SER A 96 18.31 2.79 10.07
CA SER A 96 19.63 2.15 10.00
C SER A 96 19.57 0.62 9.89
N ARG A 97 18.37 0.03 9.78
CA ARG A 97 18.21 -1.42 9.64
C ARG A 97 18.89 -1.91 8.36
N PRO A 98 19.72 -2.97 8.42
CA PRO A 98 20.38 -3.51 7.25
C PRO A 98 19.40 -3.91 6.14
N THR A 99 19.78 -3.68 4.89
CA THR A 99 18.96 -3.99 3.69
C THR A 99 18.53 -5.46 3.61
N ASN A 100 19.31 -6.38 4.17
CA ASN A 100 19.00 -7.81 4.16
C ASN A 100 18.35 -8.31 5.47
N SER A 101 17.91 -7.39 6.34
CA SER A 101 17.33 -7.77 7.62
C SER A 101 16.01 -8.53 7.43
N PRO A 102 15.83 -9.70 8.07
CA PRO A 102 14.57 -10.43 8.05
C PRO A 102 13.47 -9.69 8.82
N LYS A 103 13.84 -8.66 9.59
CA LYS A 103 12.90 -7.82 10.34
C LYS A 103 12.34 -6.69 9.48
N THR A 104 12.75 -6.50 8.23
CA THR A 104 12.29 -5.36 7.40
C THR A 104 10.77 -5.15 7.50
N VAL A 105 10.36 -3.93 7.83
CA VAL A 105 8.96 -3.50 7.88
C VAL A 105 8.72 -2.36 6.90
N TYR A 106 7.46 -2.17 6.54
CA TYR A 106 6.97 -1.16 5.63
C TYR A 106 5.76 -0.47 6.25
N ALA A 107 5.60 0.82 6.03
CA ALA A 107 4.39 1.55 6.36
C ALA A 107 4.04 2.50 5.21
N ILE A 108 2.75 2.82 5.06
CA ILE A 108 2.32 3.90 4.17
C ILE A 108 2.99 5.23 4.60
N SER A 109 3.36 6.08 3.64
CA SER A 109 3.76 7.47 3.92
C SER A 109 2.58 8.29 4.44
N ASP A 110 2.88 9.37 5.15
CA ASP A 110 1.83 10.22 5.71
C ASP A 110 1.09 10.97 4.59
N GLU A 111 1.83 11.41 3.57
CA GLU A 111 1.31 12.09 2.38
C GLU A 111 0.37 11.20 1.58
N ALA A 112 0.73 9.92 1.38
CA ALA A 112 -0.13 8.98 0.67
C ALA A 112 -1.37 8.62 1.50
N LEU A 113 -1.23 8.45 2.81
CA LEU A 113 -2.37 8.18 3.70
C LEU A 113 -3.38 9.34 3.68
N ASP A 114 -2.89 10.57 3.81
CA ASP A 114 -3.71 11.79 3.80
C ASP A 114 -4.47 12.01 2.50
N ALA A 115 -3.93 11.51 1.37
CA ALA A 115 -4.65 11.43 0.11
C ALA A 115 -5.70 10.32 0.14
N ILE A 116 -5.30 9.09 0.46
CA ILE A 116 -6.13 7.89 0.37
C ILE A 116 -7.40 8.00 1.24
N ILE A 117 -7.33 8.61 2.42
CA ILE A 117 -8.50 8.80 3.28
C ILE A 117 -9.61 9.66 2.64
N LYS A 118 -9.28 10.45 1.60
CA LYS A 118 -10.19 11.31 0.83
C LYS A 118 -10.64 10.67 -0.47
N PHE A 119 -10.30 9.40 -0.74
CA PHE A 119 -10.77 8.73 -1.94
C PHE A 119 -12.30 8.70 -2.01
N ASN A 120 -12.87 8.88 -3.21
CA ASN A 120 -14.30 9.05 -3.48
C ASN A 120 -14.97 10.29 -2.84
N THR A 121 -14.22 11.27 -2.34
CA THR A 121 -14.77 12.57 -1.91
C THR A 121 -14.44 13.67 -2.94
N SER A 122 -15.07 14.84 -2.78
CA SER A 122 -14.74 16.03 -3.57
C SER A 122 -13.29 16.48 -3.41
N ASP A 123 -12.63 16.09 -2.31
CA ASP A 123 -11.29 16.55 -1.96
C ASP A 123 -10.20 15.65 -2.56
N TRP A 124 -10.56 14.53 -3.19
CA TRP A 124 -9.62 13.56 -3.75
C TRP A 124 -8.61 14.21 -4.72
N GLN A 125 -9.10 15.00 -5.67
CA GLN A 125 -8.26 15.64 -6.68
C GLN A 125 -7.26 16.63 -6.08
N PHE A 126 -7.68 17.38 -5.06
CA PHE A 126 -6.79 18.28 -4.35
C PHE A 126 -5.74 17.49 -3.55
N ALA A 127 -6.16 16.43 -2.86
CA ALA A 127 -5.25 15.62 -2.08
C ALA A 127 -4.20 14.88 -2.94
N LEU A 128 -4.56 14.44 -4.14
CA LEU A 128 -3.62 13.91 -5.13
C LEU A 128 -2.56 14.95 -5.54
N GLN A 129 -2.96 16.20 -5.76
CA GLN A 129 -2.00 17.26 -6.10
C GLN A 129 -1.03 17.54 -4.95
N GLU A 130 -1.53 17.56 -3.71
CA GLU A 130 -0.67 17.72 -2.52
C GLU A 130 0.29 16.55 -2.36
N PHE A 131 -0.16 15.31 -2.58
CA PHE A 131 0.72 14.14 -2.59
C PHE A 131 1.84 14.29 -3.63
N VAL A 132 1.52 14.70 -4.86
CA VAL A 132 2.53 14.87 -5.92
C VAL A 132 3.54 15.97 -5.61
N LYS A 133 3.14 17.03 -4.89
CA LYS A 133 4.05 18.12 -4.46
C LYS A 133 4.98 17.71 -3.33
N ASN A 134 4.53 16.82 -2.45
CA ASN A 134 5.20 16.51 -1.19
C ASN A 134 5.91 15.13 -1.18
N LYS A 135 5.83 14.36 -2.26
CA LYS A 135 6.48 13.04 -2.38
C LYS A 135 7.97 13.10 -2.75
#